data_AF-A0A1M5XYS6-F1
#
_entry.id   AF-A0A1M5XYS6-F1
#
_cell.length_a   1.000
_cell.length_b   1.000
_cell.length_c   1.000
_cell.angle_alpha   90.00
_cell.angle_beta   90.00
_cell.angle_gamma   90.00
#
_symmetry.space_group_name_H-M   'P 1'
#
loop_
_entity.id
_entity.type
_entity.pdbx_description
1 polymer ?
#
loop_
_entity_poly.entity_id
_entity_poly.type
_entity_poly.pdbx_seq_one_letter_code
_entity_poly.pdbx_strand_id
1 'polypeptide(L)'
;MRYVSCPTAAINAPVDVVWVLIEPAAWGSVFDVRVGSIDPPGPAIVGQNISGETGLRIFHLKLTFRMIEIDPRQHRLCPDVHLPFGMGNIRETPDSEILQIQNLRQ
;
A
#
# COMPACT_ATOMS: atom_id res chain seq x y z
N MET A 1 -3.59 -15.46 -15.22
CA MET A 1 -4.37 -14.32 -15.75
C MET A 1 -3.68 -13.05 -15.27
N ARG A 2 -3.29 -12.17 -16.19
CA ARG A 2 -2.63 -10.89 -15.90
C ARG A 2 -3.75 -9.86 -15.71
N TYR A 3 -3.96 -9.39 -14.48
CA TYR A 3 -4.92 -8.32 -14.20
C TYR A 3 -4.18 -6.99 -14.39
N VAL A 4 -4.45 -6.30 -15.50
CA VAL A 4 -4.01 -4.92 -15.70
C VAL A 4 -5.13 -4.04 -15.15
N SER A 5 -4.91 -3.43 -13.99
CA SER A 5 -5.79 -2.34 -13.52
C SER A 5 -5.41 -1.07 -14.29
N CYS A 6 -6.39 -0.34 -14.84
CA CYS A 6 -6.13 1.02 -15.30
C CYS A 6 -5.55 1.84 -14.13
N PRO A 7 -4.57 2.74 -14.38
CA PRO A 7 -4.07 3.61 -13.34
C PRO A 7 -5.24 4.34 -12.70
N THR A 8 -5.41 4.18 -11.40
CA THR A 8 -6.51 4.79 -10.65
C THR A 8 -6.47 6.32 -10.75
N ALA A 9 -5.26 6.89 -10.87
CA ALA A 9 -5.01 8.27 -11.21
C ALA A 9 -3.59 8.46 -11.76
N ALA A 10 -3.39 9.42 -12.66
CA ALA A 10 -2.08 9.96 -12.99
C ALA A 10 -1.94 11.33 -12.32
N ILE A 11 -0.91 11.51 -11.48
CA ILE A 11 -0.66 12.75 -10.74
C ILE A 11 0.66 13.37 -11.19
N ASN A 12 0.66 14.70 -11.39
CA ASN A 12 1.88 15.44 -11.68
C ASN A 12 2.52 15.92 -10.36
N ALA A 13 3.18 15.00 -9.67
CA ALA A 13 3.88 15.27 -8.41
C ALA A 13 5.30 14.67 -8.46
N PRO A 14 6.28 15.29 -7.78
CA PRO A 14 7.62 14.72 -7.68
C PRO A 14 7.57 13.34 -7.03
N VAL A 15 8.39 12.41 -7.54
CA VAL A 15 8.38 11.01 -7.09
C VAL A 15 8.71 10.89 -5.60
N ASP A 16 9.60 11.74 -5.10
CA ASP A 16 10.00 11.87 -3.70
C ASP A 16 8.84 12.26 -2.78
N VAL A 17 7.88 13.04 -3.27
CA VAL A 17 6.66 13.40 -2.53
C VAL A 17 5.73 12.20 -2.41
N VAL A 18 5.55 11.43 -3.50
CA VAL A 18 4.69 10.23 -3.48
C VAL A 18 5.36 9.08 -2.73
N TRP A 19 6.69 9.06 -2.67
CA TRP A 19 7.46 8.07 -1.94
C TRP A 19 7.30 8.15 -0.41
N VAL A 20 6.57 9.15 0.12
CA VAL A 20 6.09 9.16 1.52
C VAL A 20 5.31 7.90 1.88
N LEU A 21 4.74 7.20 0.88
CA LEU A 21 4.11 5.89 1.04
C LEU A 21 5.06 4.80 1.55
N ILE A 22 6.38 5.03 1.56
CA ILE A 22 7.33 4.11 2.19
C ILE A 22 7.33 4.23 3.72
N GLU A 23 6.64 5.20 4.32
CA GLU A 23 6.52 5.32 5.78
C GLU A 23 5.12 4.84 6.20
N PRO A 24 4.97 3.57 6.68
CA PRO A 24 3.65 3.03 7.00
C PRO A 24 2.92 3.82 8.08
N ALA A 25 3.66 4.46 9.00
CA ALA A 25 3.06 5.30 10.02
C ALA A 25 2.33 6.53 9.45
N ALA A 26 2.72 7.00 8.27
CA ALA A 26 2.11 8.15 7.60
C ALA A 26 0.85 7.78 6.78
N TRP A 27 0.55 6.49 6.61
CA TRP A 27 -0.51 6.04 5.70
C TRP A 27 -1.90 6.59 6.04
N GLY A 28 -2.19 6.83 7.33
CA GLY A 28 -3.48 7.41 7.72
C GLY A 28 -3.70 8.87 7.33
N SER A 29 -2.65 9.56 6.85
CA SER A 29 -2.77 10.90 6.27
C SER A 29 -3.09 10.89 4.77
N VAL A 30 -2.89 9.74 4.11
CA VAL A 30 -3.03 9.57 2.66
C VAL A 30 -4.21 8.68 2.30
N PHE A 31 -4.46 7.65 3.11
CA PHE A 31 -5.53 6.69 2.94
C PHE A 31 -6.50 6.75 4.13
N ASP A 32 -7.74 6.31 3.92
CA ASP A 32 -8.71 6.10 5.01
C ASP A 32 -8.37 4.81 5.78
N VAL A 33 -7.19 4.83 6.42
CA VAL A 33 -6.68 3.74 7.26
C VAL A 33 -6.14 4.31 8.57
N ARG A 34 -6.57 3.73 9.68
CA ARG A 34 -6.00 3.99 11.00
C ARG A 34 -4.91 2.97 11.23
N VAL A 35 -3.65 3.39 11.11
CA VAL A 35 -2.50 2.51 11.30
C VAL A 35 -2.41 2.14 12.78
N GLY A 36 -2.34 0.84 13.06
CA GLY A 36 -2.26 0.28 14.40
C GLY A 36 -0.82 -0.04 14.79
N SER A 37 -0.35 -1.23 14.42
CA SER A 37 1.00 -1.72 14.73
C SER A 37 1.83 -1.89 13.47
N ILE A 38 3.14 -1.66 13.58
CA ILE A 38 4.11 -1.88 12.51
C ILE A 38 5.24 -2.71 13.11
N ASP A 39 5.52 -3.88 12.53
CA ASP A 39 6.54 -4.80 13.00
C ASP A 39 7.41 -5.35 11.85
N PRO A 40 8.73 -5.07 11.85
CA PRO A 40 9.43 -4.15 12.75
C PRO A 40 9.06 -2.69 12.47
N PRO A 41 9.15 -1.77 13.46
CA PRO A 41 8.82 -0.36 13.27
C PRO A 41 9.78 0.36 12.32
N GLY A 42 9.27 1.41 11.67
CA GLY A 42 10.03 2.27 10.75
C GLY A 42 9.58 2.13 9.30
N PRO A 43 10.40 2.61 8.35
CA PRO A 43 10.08 2.57 6.93
C PRO A 43 9.73 1.17 6.46
N ALA A 44 8.96 1.09 5.38
CA ALA A 44 8.54 -0.15 4.79
C ALA A 44 9.75 -0.99 4.40
N ILE A 45 9.77 -2.22 4.90
CA ILE A 45 10.75 -3.24 4.53
C ILE A 45 10.03 -4.51 4.13
N VAL A 46 10.67 -5.31 3.26
CA VAL A 46 10.14 -6.62 2.91
C VAL A 46 10.01 -7.51 4.15
N GLY A 47 8.88 -8.18 4.29
CA GLY A 47 8.53 -9.04 5.42
C GLY A 47 7.85 -8.32 6.58
N GLN A 48 7.79 -6.98 6.56
CA GLN A 48 7.13 -6.19 7.60
C GLN A 48 5.62 -6.48 7.62
N ASN A 49 5.07 -6.58 8.83
CA ASN A 49 3.64 -6.68 9.07
C ASN A 49 3.10 -5.37 9.62
N ILE A 50 2.06 -4.85 8.98
CA ILE A 50 1.38 -3.62 9.37
C ILE A 50 -0.08 -3.98 9.66
N SER A 51 -0.59 -3.64 10.83
CA SER A 51 -2.01 -3.73 11.14
C SER A 51 -2.66 -2.36 11.01
N GLY A 52 -3.89 -2.32 10.54
CA GLY A 52 -4.66 -1.09 10.45
C GLY A 52 -6.16 -1.36 10.48
N GLU A 53 -6.94 -0.29 10.54
CA GLU A 53 -8.39 -0.35 10.53
C GLU A 53 -8.96 0.69 9.57
N THR A 54 -9.91 0.29 8.73
CA THR A 54 -10.64 1.20 7.83
C THR A 54 -12.12 1.26 8.16
N GLY A 55 -12.82 2.28 7.65
CA GLY A 55 -14.28 2.42 7.77
C GLY A 55 -14.75 3.35 8.88
N LEU A 56 -16.09 3.45 8.97
CA LEU A 56 -16.81 4.34 9.88
C LEU A 56 -16.61 3.93 11.34
N ARG A 57 -16.73 4.90 12.26
CA ARG A 57 -16.46 4.74 13.70
C ARG A 57 -17.22 3.61 14.42
N ILE A 58 -18.32 3.14 13.83
CA ILE A 58 -19.14 2.04 14.38
C ILE A 58 -18.87 0.69 13.71
N PHE A 59 -18.18 0.67 12.56
CA PHE A 59 -17.84 -0.52 11.78
C PHE A 59 -16.40 -0.42 11.30
N HIS A 60 -15.45 -0.67 12.21
CA HIS A 60 -14.04 -0.74 11.89
C HIS A 60 -13.70 -2.13 11.32
N LEU A 61 -13.21 -2.15 10.08
CA LEU A 61 -12.69 -3.35 9.45
C LEU A 61 -11.19 -3.42 9.68
N LYS A 62 -10.72 -4.47 10.36
CA LYS A 62 -9.29 -4.71 10.55
C LYS A 62 -8.64 -5.10 9.23
N LEU A 63 -7.40 -4.67 9.02
CA LEU A 63 -6.59 -4.95 7.85
C LEU A 63 -5.21 -5.38 8.34
N THR A 64 -4.65 -6.40 7.73
CA THR A 64 -3.23 -6.73 7.90
C THR A 64 -2.54 -6.66 6.56
N PHE A 65 -1.52 -5.83 6.46
CA PHE A 65 -0.67 -5.71 5.28
C PHE A 65 0.64 -6.41 5.57
N ARG A 66 1.02 -7.35 4.73
CA ARG A 66 2.36 -7.94 4.75
C ARG A 66 3.13 -7.42 3.56
N MET A 67 4.25 -6.76 3.80
CA MET A 67 5.07 -6.26 2.72
C MET A 67 5.81 -7.41 2.05
N ILE A 68 5.52 -7.67 0.77
CA ILE A 68 6.12 -8.81 0.04
C ILE A 68 7.29 -8.35 -0.82
N GLU A 69 7.19 -7.17 -1.41
CA GLU A 69 8.20 -6.65 -2.32
C GLU A 69 8.25 -5.12 -2.30
N ILE A 70 9.46 -4.58 -2.39
CA ILE A 70 9.72 -3.15 -2.53
C ILE A 70 10.80 -3.00 -3.60
N ASP A 71 10.48 -2.30 -4.69
CA ASP A 71 11.47 -1.92 -5.72
C ASP A 71 11.62 -0.39 -5.73
N PRO A 72 12.69 0.16 -5.12
CA PRO A 72 12.93 1.60 -5.11
C PRO A 72 13.39 2.15 -6.47
N ARG A 73 13.89 1.30 -7.40
CA ARG A 73 14.28 1.76 -8.75
C ARG A 73 13.08 1.94 -9.65
N GLN A 74 12.10 1.04 -9.51
CA GLN A 74 10.83 1.10 -10.25
C GLN A 74 9.71 1.81 -9.48
N HIS A 75 10.02 2.31 -8.28
CA HIS A 75 9.08 2.94 -7.35
C HIS A 75 7.83 2.09 -7.09
N ARG A 76 8.02 0.79 -6.82
CA ARG A 76 6.94 -0.17 -6.55
C ARG A 76 6.95 -0.59 -5.08
N LEU A 77 5.75 -0.71 -4.52
CA LEU A 77 5.46 -1.28 -3.21
C LEU A 77 4.37 -2.34 -3.42
N CYS A 78 4.59 -3.57 -2.97
CA CYS A 78 3.62 -4.66 -3.13
C CYS A 78 3.25 -5.24 -1.76
N PRO A 79 2.18 -4.73 -1.12
CA PRO A 79 1.61 -5.34 0.06
C PRO A 79 0.67 -6.51 -0.31
N ASP A 80 0.70 -7.57 0.49
CA ASP A 80 -0.35 -8.59 0.54
C ASP A 80 -1.34 -8.20 1.65
N VAL A 81 -2.59 -7.95 1.27
CA VAL A 81 -3.62 -7.43 2.17
C VAL A 81 -4.54 -8.56 2.62
N HIS A 82 -4.58 -8.78 3.92
CA HIS A 82 -5.48 -9.73 4.56
C HIS A 82 -6.67 -9.00 5.20
N LEU A 83 -7.86 -9.39 4.76
CA LEU A 83 -9.14 -8.94 5.27
C LEU A 83 -9.74 -10.00 6.20
N PRO A 84 -10.37 -9.62 7.32
CA PRO A 84 -11.00 -10.55 8.24
C PRO A 84 -12.28 -11.14 7.64
N PHE A 85 -12.83 -12.16 8.30
CA PHE A 85 -14.11 -12.79 7.96
C PHE A 85 -14.12 -13.60 6.65
N GLY A 86 -12.97 -14.09 6.19
CA GLY A 86 -12.88 -14.94 4.99
C GLY A 86 -13.14 -14.18 3.69
N MET A 87 -13.21 -12.85 3.75
CA MET A 87 -13.09 -11.99 2.59
C MET A 87 -11.64 -12.15 2.09
N GLY A 88 -11.47 -12.73 0.89
CA GLY A 88 -10.18 -13.29 0.46
C GLY A 88 -8.98 -12.33 0.54
N ASN A 89 -7.78 -12.90 0.51
CA ASN A 89 -6.54 -12.12 0.47
C ASN A 89 -6.45 -11.35 -0.86
N ILE A 90 -6.20 -10.06 -0.77
CA ILE A 90 -5.88 -9.25 -1.93
C ILE A 90 -4.36 -9.20 -2.02
N ARG A 91 -3.83 -10.05 -2.89
CA ARG A 91 -2.42 -9.95 -3.27
C ARG A 91 -2.32 -8.97 -4.42
N GLU A 92 -1.69 -7.82 -4.18
CA GLU A 92 -1.21 -7.00 -5.29
C GLU A 92 -0.09 -7.79 -5.96
N THR A 93 -0.37 -8.33 -7.15
CA THR A 93 0.62 -9.15 -7.86
C THR A 93 1.71 -8.26 -8.44
N PRO A 94 2.95 -8.75 -8.63
CA PRO A 94 4.06 -7.96 -9.21
C PRO A 94 3.74 -7.39 -10.62
N ASP A 95 2.78 -7.98 -11.33
CA ASP A 95 2.28 -7.50 -12.61
C ASP A 95 1.19 -6.42 -12.49
N SER A 96 0.72 -6.12 -11.28
CA SER A 96 -0.30 -5.10 -11.03
C SER A 96 0.40 -3.73 -10.97
N GLU A 97 0.14 -2.90 -11.98
CA GLU A 97 0.60 -1.50 -12.05
C GLU A 97 -0.09 -0.58 -11.01
N ILE A 98 -0.60 -1.12 -9.91
CA ILE A 98 -1.44 -0.41 -8.93
C ILE A 98 -0.67 0.75 -8.26
N LEU A 99 0.66 0.64 -8.20
CA LEU A 99 1.56 1.72 -7.78
C LEU A 99 2.68 1.96 -8.80
N GLN A 100 2.36 1.98 -10.10
CA GLN A 100 3.24 2.64 -11.06
C GLN A 100 3.06 4.15 -10.89
N ILE A 101 3.87 4.77 -10.03
CA ILE A 101 4.07 6.22 -10.06
C ILE A 101 4.83 6.49 -11.37
N GLN A 102 4.10 6.58 -12.47
CA GLN A 102 4.69 6.97 -13.75
C GLN A 102 5.04 8.45 -13.65
N ASN A 103 6.31 8.70 -13.36
CA ASN A 103 6.94 10.00 -13.45
C ASN A 103 6.84 10.46 -14.91
N LEU A 104 5.79 11.21 -15.23
CA LEU A 104 5.65 11.87 -16.51
C LEU A 104 6.72 12.96 -16.56
N ARG A 105 7.88 12.60 -17.12
CA ARG A 105 8.83 13.59 -17.62
C ARG A 105 8.07 14.53 -18.55
N GLN A 106 8.02 15.80 -18.17
CA GLN A 106 8.21 16.89 -19.11
C GLN A 106 9.45 17.66 -18.70
#